data_AF-A0AAN8C644-F1
#
_entry.id   AF-A0AAN8C644-F1
#
_cell.length_a   1.000
_cell.length_b   1.000
_cell.length_c   1.000
_cell.angle_alpha   90.00
_cell.angle_beta   90.00
_cell.angle_gamma   90.00
#
_symmetry.space_group_name_H-M   'P 1'
#
loop_
_entity.id
_entity.type
_entity.pdbx_description
1 polymer ?
#
loop_
_entity_poly.entity_id
_entity_poly.type
_entity_poly.pdbx_seq_one_letter_code
_entity_poly.pdbx_strand_id
1 'polypeptide(L)'
;MREIVHLQAGQCGNQIGTKFWEVISDEHGIDPSGCFVGDSSLQLDRINVYYNEATSQKYVPRAVLVDLEPGTMDSVRSGAFGQLFKPDNFIFGQTGAGNNWAKGHYTEGAELVDSVLDIVRKESESCDCLQGFQLTHSLGGGTGSGMGTLMISKIREEYPDRIMNTFSVMPSPKVSDTVVEPYNATLSVHQLVENTDETYCIDNEALKAFLHWFTGEGMDEMEFTEAESNMNDLVAEYQQYQEANISEEERDFHSEEEEEEEEEEEEEEDHEEDRWHAERESDGPIREQQDGFSPIN
;
A
#
# COMPACT_ATOMS: atom_id res chain seq x y z
N MET A 1 19.26 3.67 8.68
CA MET A 1 18.06 4.48 8.39
C MET A 1 17.30 4.55 9.71
N ARG A 2 15.99 4.33 9.75
CA ARG A 2 15.17 4.38 10.97
C ARG A 2 14.25 3.17 10.92
N GLU A 3 14.77 2.00 11.27
CA GLU A 3 14.07 0.73 11.07
C GLU A 3 13.16 0.37 12.25
N ILE A 4 12.07 -0.35 11.96
CA ILE A 4 11.08 -0.78 12.94
C ILE A 4 10.89 -2.29 12.81
N VAL A 5 10.89 -3.00 13.94
CA VAL A 5 10.56 -4.43 13.97
C VAL A 5 9.10 -4.59 14.40
N HIS A 6 8.33 -5.29 13.57
CA HIS A 6 6.91 -5.54 13.81
C HIS A 6 6.72 -6.91 14.46
N LEU A 7 6.02 -6.95 15.59
CA LEU A 7 5.74 -8.13 16.39
C LEU A 7 4.24 -8.41 16.33
N GLN A 8 3.87 -9.67 16.16
CA GLN A 8 2.47 -10.10 16.12
C GLN A 8 2.26 -11.21 17.15
N ALA A 9 1.24 -11.06 17.98
CA ALA A 9 0.98 -12.02 19.06
C ALA A 9 -0.48 -12.50 19.08
N GLY A 10 -0.62 -13.83 19.03
CA GLY A 10 -1.90 -14.54 19.09
C GLY A 10 -2.74 -14.41 17.82
N GLN A 11 -3.82 -15.18 17.77
CA GLN A 11 -4.67 -15.31 16.58
C GLN A 11 -5.07 -13.96 15.94
N CYS A 12 -5.66 -13.06 16.73
CA CYS A 12 -6.12 -11.76 16.24
C CYS A 12 -4.95 -10.88 15.74
N GLY A 13 -3.84 -10.84 16.49
CA GLY A 13 -2.66 -10.05 16.12
C GLY A 13 -2.03 -10.52 14.81
N ASN A 14 -1.94 -11.84 14.62
CA ASN A 14 -1.40 -12.45 13.40
C ASN A 14 -2.31 -12.23 12.18
N GLN A 15 -3.64 -12.26 12.36
CA GLN A 15 -4.59 -11.98 11.27
C GLN A 15 -4.53 -10.51 10.82
N ILE A 16 -4.56 -9.56 11.77
CA ILE A 16 -4.42 -8.13 11.47
C ILE A 16 -3.07 -7.87 10.82
N GLY A 17 -2.01 -8.44 11.39
CA GLY A 17 -0.66 -8.32 10.89
C GLY A 17 -0.48 -8.86 9.48
N THR A 18 -1.14 -9.98 9.13
CA THR A 18 -1.12 -10.51 7.76
C THR A 18 -1.73 -9.53 6.77
N LYS A 19 -2.89 -8.94 7.10
CA LYS A 19 -3.53 -7.93 6.25
C LYS A 19 -2.74 -6.63 6.19
N PHE A 20 -2.10 -6.23 7.28
CA PHE A 20 -1.18 -5.10 7.27
C PHE A 20 -0.03 -5.30 6.28
N TRP A 21 0.60 -6.49 6.27
CA TRP A 21 1.69 -6.79 5.36
C TRP A 21 1.27 -6.98 3.90
N GLU A 22 0.02 -7.35 3.65
CA GLU A 22 -0.58 -7.37 2.30
C GLU A 22 -0.72 -5.94 1.78
N VAL A 23 -1.35 -5.05 2.54
CA VAL A 23 -1.57 -3.65 2.14
C VAL A 23 -0.26 -2.89 1.94
N ILE A 24 0.71 -3.05 2.83
CA ILE A 24 2.02 -2.37 2.70
C ILE A 24 2.84 -2.94 1.53
N SER A 25 2.70 -4.24 1.24
CA SER A 25 3.32 -4.84 0.05
C SER A 25 2.72 -4.26 -1.23
N ASP A 26 1.39 -4.13 -1.28
CA ASP A 26 0.68 -3.56 -2.43
C ASP A 26 1.06 -2.08 -2.64
N GLU A 27 1.15 -1.29 -1.57
CA GLU A 27 1.57 0.13 -1.62
C GLU A 27 2.99 0.29 -2.18
N HIS A 28 3.91 -0.58 -1.74
CA HIS A 28 5.30 -0.58 -2.21
C HIS A 28 5.52 -1.38 -3.51
N GLY A 29 4.48 -1.97 -4.11
CA GLY A 29 4.62 -2.75 -5.34
C GLY A 29 5.49 -4.01 -5.17
N ILE A 30 5.41 -4.66 -4.00
CA ILE A 30 6.13 -5.90 -3.70
C ILE A 30 5.20 -7.08 -3.96
N ASP A 31 5.65 -8.01 -4.80
CA ASP A 31 4.90 -9.22 -5.09
C ASP A 31 4.97 -10.23 -3.92
N PRO A 32 4.14 -11.29 -3.92
CA PRO A 32 4.18 -12.32 -2.89
C PRO A 32 5.51 -13.11 -2.82
N SER A 33 6.34 -13.03 -3.86
CA SER A 33 7.66 -13.66 -3.90
C SER A 33 8.75 -12.78 -3.25
N GLY A 34 8.42 -11.52 -2.94
CA GLY A 34 9.29 -10.50 -2.36
C GLY A 34 10.03 -9.66 -3.41
N CYS A 35 9.72 -9.79 -4.69
CA CYS A 35 10.32 -9.02 -5.77
C CYS A 35 9.54 -7.71 -5.99
N PHE A 36 10.27 -6.64 -6.30
CA PHE A 36 9.67 -5.36 -6.67
C PHE A 36 9.15 -5.42 -8.11
N VAL A 37 7.86 -5.13 -8.28
CA VAL A 37 7.13 -5.07 -9.56
C VAL A 37 6.47 -3.71 -9.77
N GLY A 38 6.77 -2.73 -8.91
CA GLY A 38 6.19 -1.39 -8.99
C GLY A 38 6.78 -0.53 -10.11
N ASP A 39 6.00 0.47 -10.52
CA ASP A 39 6.36 1.38 -11.61
C ASP A 39 7.05 2.66 -11.13
N SER A 40 6.90 3.00 -9.83
CA SER A 40 7.37 4.26 -9.27
C SER A 40 8.63 4.11 -8.42
N SER A 41 9.66 4.90 -8.70
CA SER A 41 10.89 4.94 -7.90
C SER A 41 10.66 5.44 -6.47
N LEU A 42 9.56 6.17 -6.22
CA LEU A 42 9.17 6.60 -4.87
C LEU A 42 8.73 5.44 -3.98
N GLN A 43 8.22 4.34 -4.56
CA GLN A 43 7.84 3.15 -3.79
C GLN A 43 9.06 2.45 -3.18
N LEU A 44 10.24 2.61 -3.79
CA LEU A 44 11.50 2.11 -3.22
C LEU A 44 12.10 3.07 -2.20
N ASP A 45 11.62 4.32 -2.12
CA ASP A 45 12.13 5.25 -1.12
C ASP A 45 11.69 4.80 0.28
N ARG A 46 12.66 4.70 1.19
CA ARG A 46 12.47 4.29 2.60
C ARG A 46 11.83 2.92 2.83
N ILE A 47 11.77 2.05 1.83
CA ILE A 47 11.26 0.66 1.99
C ILE A 47 12.01 -0.12 3.09
N ASN A 48 13.29 0.22 3.30
CA ASN A 48 14.18 -0.37 4.31
C ASN A 48 13.69 -0.22 5.76
N VAL A 49 12.73 0.67 6.02
CA VAL A 49 12.14 0.85 7.36
C VAL A 49 11.43 -0.43 7.81
N TYR A 50 10.64 -1.03 6.92
CA TYR A 50 9.83 -2.23 7.18
C TYR A 50 10.40 -3.50 6.55
N TYR A 51 11.10 -3.38 5.43
CA TYR A 51 11.70 -4.51 4.75
C TYR A 51 13.21 -4.58 4.97
N ASN A 52 13.74 -5.79 4.91
CA ASN A 52 15.14 -6.08 4.76
C ASN A 52 15.41 -6.51 3.32
N GLU A 53 16.38 -5.89 2.67
CA GLU A 53 16.78 -6.24 1.31
C GLU A 53 17.74 -7.44 1.37
N ALA A 54 17.23 -8.59 0.93
CA ALA A 54 18.03 -9.79 0.74
C ALA A 54 18.69 -9.79 -0.66
N THR A 55 19.48 -10.83 -0.93
CA THR A 55 20.16 -11.00 -2.22
C THR A 55 19.15 -11.05 -3.37
N SER A 56 19.43 -10.33 -4.46
CA SER A 56 18.60 -10.26 -5.69
C SER A 56 17.34 -9.39 -5.61
N GLN A 57 17.40 -8.25 -4.90
CA GLN A 57 16.25 -7.32 -4.76
C GLN A 57 14.99 -8.01 -4.20
N LYS A 58 15.21 -8.98 -3.32
CA LYS A 58 14.13 -9.67 -2.62
C LYS A 58 13.93 -9.00 -1.26
N TYR A 59 12.78 -8.37 -1.09
CA TYR A 59 12.40 -7.67 0.13
C TYR A 59 11.69 -8.62 1.08
N VAL A 60 12.15 -8.63 2.33
CA VAL A 60 11.67 -9.52 3.37
C VAL A 60 11.20 -8.71 4.57
N PRO A 61 9.94 -8.85 5.02
CA PRO A 61 9.40 -8.14 6.17
C PRO A 61 10.22 -8.33 7.45
N ARG A 62 10.46 -7.24 8.18
CA ARG A 62 11.00 -7.24 9.55
C ARG A 62 9.88 -7.58 10.55
N ALA A 63 9.33 -8.78 10.41
CA ALA A 63 8.19 -9.25 11.20
C ALA A 63 8.53 -10.50 12.01
N VAL A 64 8.01 -10.58 13.23
CA VAL A 64 8.06 -11.78 14.08
C VAL A 64 6.63 -12.16 14.44
N LEU A 65 6.24 -13.40 14.11
CA LEU A 65 4.90 -13.91 14.33
C LEU A 65 4.92 -14.93 15.46
N VAL A 66 4.09 -14.72 16.47
CA VAL A 66 4.05 -15.54 17.68
C VAL A 66 2.63 -16.01 17.94
N ASP A 67 2.48 -17.30 18.18
CA ASP A 67 1.24 -17.88 18.71
C ASP A 67 1.56 -19.04 19.66
N LEU A 68 0.64 -19.40 20.55
CA LEU A 68 0.78 -20.58 21.40
C LEU A 68 0.17 -21.82 20.74
N GLU A 69 -0.53 -21.63 19.63
CA GLU A 69 -1.16 -22.69 18.84
C GLU A 69 -0.68 -22.65 17.38
N PRO A 70 -0.48 -23.80 16.73
CA PRO A 70 0.01 -23.86 15.35
C PRO A 70 -1.04 -23.44 14.31
N GLY A 71 -2.35 -23.53 14.63
CA GLY A 71 -3.42 -23.40 13.65
C GLY A 71 -3.46 -22.04 12.91
N THR A 72 -3.17 -20.95 13.62
CA THR A 72 -3.10 -19.62 13.00
C THR A 72 -1.92 -19.54 12.02
N MET A 73 -0.78 -20.12 12.38
CA MET A 73 0.45 -20.05 11.58
C MET A 73 0.31 -20.76 10.25
N ASP A 74 -0.35 -21.92 10.23
CA ASP A 74 -0.61 -22.66 8.99
C ASP A 74 -1.53 -21.86 8.04
N SER A 75 -2.47 -21.10 8.62
CA SER A 75 -3.36 -20.21 7.86
C SER A 75 -2.59 -19.04 7.24
N VAL A 76 -1.65 -18.43 7.98
CA VAL A 76 -0.81 -17.34 7.46
C VAL A 76 0.15 -17.87 6.37
N ARG A 77 0.74 -19.04 6.58
CA ARG A 77 1.68 -19.65 5.63
C ARG A 77 1.03 -20.08 4.32
N SER A 78 -0.23 -20.47 4.37
CA SER A 78 -1.03 -20.83 3.19
C SER A 78 -1.68 -19.61 2.50
N GLY A 79 -1.62 -18.43 3.12
CA GLY A 79 -2.08 -17.19 2.54
C GLY A 79 -1.22 -16.72 1.35
N ALA A 80 -1.75 -15.78 0.58
CA ALA A 80 -1.10 -15.26 -0.63
C ALA A 80 0.34 -14.78 -0.37
N PHE A 81 0.53 -13.99 0.69
CA PHE A 81 1.83 -13.44 1.10
C PHE A 81 2.57 -14.32 2.14
N GLY A 82 2.16 -15.58 2.33
CA GLY A 82 2.78 -16.47 3.32
C GLY A 82 4.27 -16.75 3.06
N GLN A 83 4.68 -16.74 1.78
CA GLN A 83 6.07 -16.98 1.34
C GLN A 83 6.99 -15.76 1.50
N LEU A 84 6.41 -14.59 1.79
CA LEU A 84 7.14 -13.33 1.96
C LEU A 84 7.93 -13.34 3.28
N PHE A 85 7.35 -13.94 4.33
CA PHE A 85 7.94 -14.01 5.67
C PHE A 85 9.06 -15.05 5.76
N LYS A 86 10.08 -14.76 6.57
CA LYS A 86 11.13 -15.74 6.92
C LYS A 86 10.51 -16.91 7.68
N PRO A 87 10.76 -18.17 7.27
CA PRO A 87 10.31 -19.35 8.01
C PRO A 87 10.77 -19.36 9.48
N ASP A 88 11.97 -18.82 9.74
CA ASP A 88 12.57 -18.75 11.07
C ASP A 88 11.85 -17.76 12.01
N ASN A 89 11.06 -16.82 11.46
CA ASN A 89 10.38 -15.80 12.23
C ASN A 89 8.97 -16.23 12.71
N PHE A 90 8.56 -17.45 12.37
CA PHE A 90 7.33 -18.06 12.87
C PHE A 90 7.65 -18.86 14.14
N ILE A 91 7.24 -18.33 15.30
CA ILE A 91 7.35 -19.03 16.58
C ILE A 91 5.96 -19.49 17.02
N PHE A 92 5.83 -20.79 17.30
CA PHE A 92 4.58 -21.34 17.80
C PHE A 92 4.76 -22.37 18.91
N GLY A 93 3.83 -22.34 19.86
CA GLY A 93 3.68 -23.38 20.89
C GLY A 93 2.91 -24.60 20.41
N GLN A 94 2.84 -25.61 21.28
CA GLN A 94 1.99 -26.80 21.09
C GLN A 94 0.68 -26.72 21.88
N THR A 95 0.63 -25.84 22.88
CA THR A 95 -0.48 -25.75 23.84
C THR A 95 -0.98 -24.31 23.91
N GLY A 96 -2.25 -24.10 23.60
CA GLY A 96 -2.86 -22.79 23.72
C GLY A 96 -3.04 -22.28 25.15
N ALA A 97 -3.19 -20.96 25.25
CA ALA A 97 -3.54 -20.30 26.50
C ALA A 97 -5.00 -20.55 26.92
N GLY A 98 -5.88 -20.99 26.02
CA GLY A 98 -7.28 -21.30 26.33
C GLY A 98 -8.04 -20.12 26.94
N ASN A 99 -7.90 -18.93 26.36
CA ASN A 99 -8.47 -17.67 26.85
C ASN A 99 -8.10 -17.29 28.30
N ASN A 100 -6.98 -17.81 28.83
CA ASN A 100 -6.50 -17.47 30.16
C ASN A 100 -5.18 -16.69 30.09
N TRP A 101 -5.21 -15.42 30.51
CA TRP A 101 -4.03 -14.56 30.58
C TRP A 101 -2.89 -15.18 31.41
N ALA A 102 -3.20 -15.79 32.56
CA ALA A 102 -2.18 -16.34 33.44
C ALA A 102 -1.43 -17.52 32.80
N LYS A 103 -2.12 -18.34 31.98
CA LYS A 103 -1.45 -19.39 31.20
C LYS A 103 -0.51 -18.79 30.17
N GLY A 104 -0.98 -17.75 29.46
CA GLY A 104 -0.16 -17.05 28.46
C GLY A 104 1.04 -16.32 29.08
N HIS A 105 0.91 -15.78 30.28
CA HIS A 105 1.95 -14.94 30.88
C HIS A 105 2.93 -15.71 31.79
N TYR A 106 2.46 -16.67 32.57
CA TYR A 106 3.29 -17.34 33.59
C TYR A 106 3.69 -18.77 33.26
N THR A 107 2.97 -19.48 32.38
CA THR A 107 3.25 -20.90 32.10
C THR A 107 3.67 -21.11 30.65
N GLU A 108 2.72 -21.13 29.71
CA GLU A 108 2.97 -21.53 28.32
C GLU A 108 3.82 -20.47 27.59
N GLY A 109 3.51 -19.18 27.79
CA GLY A 109 4.30 -18.11 27.17
C GLY A 109 5.69 -17.96 27.79
N ALA A 110 5.84 -18.27 29.07
CA ALA A 110 7.15 -18.25 29.73
C ALA A 110 8.09 -19.33 29.18
N GLU A 111 7.57 -20.46 28.71
CA GLU A 111 8.38 -21.48 28.03
C GLU A 111 8.80 -21.04 26.61
N LEU A 112 7.98 -20.23 25.94
CA LEU A 112 8.21 -19.82 24.54
C LEU A 112 8.99 -18.50 24.40
N VAL A 113 8.94 -17.63 25.42
CA VAL A 113 9.46 -16.25 25.33
C VAL A 113 10.95 -16.17 25.02
N ASP A 114 11.77 -17.06 25.56
CA ASP A 114 13.21 -17.04 25.31
C ASP A 114 13.52 -17.26 23.82
N SER A 115 12.77 -18.15 23.16
CA SER A 115 12.91 -18.40 21.72
C SER A 115 12.48 -17.19 20.89
N VAL A 116 11.42 -16.50 21.33
CA VAL A 116 10.95 -15.27 20.68
C VAL A 116 12.00 -14.16 20.82
N LEU A 117 12.55 -13.95 22.02
CA LEU A 117 13.56 -12.92 22.28
C LEU A 117 14.82 -13.14 21.45
N ASP A 118 15.28 -14.39 21.29
CA ASP A 118 16.43 -14.70 20.45
C ASP A 118 16.21 -14.32 18.97
N ILE A 119 15.00 -14.46 18.45
CA ILE A 119 14.66 -14.04 17.09
C ILE A 119 14.52 -12.52 17.00
N VAL A 120 13.89 -11.88 17.99
CA VAL A 120 13.80 -10.42 18.07
C VAL A 120 15.19 -9.79 18.13
N ARG A 121 16.13 -10.39 18.85
CA ARG A 121 17.55 -9.97 18.88
C ARG A 121 18.20 -10.07 17.51
N LYS A 122 18.04 -11.20 16.81
CA LYS A 122 18.56 -11.37 15.44
C LYS A 122 18.02 -10.34 14.47
N GLU A 123 16.72 -10.07 14.51
CA GLU A 123 16.10 -9.05 13.65
C GLU A 123 16.55 -7.64 14.03
N SER A 124 16.73 -7.36 15.33
CA SER A 124 17.27 -6.09 15.83
C SER A 124 18.72 -5.87 15.42
N GLU A 125 19.56 -6.90 15.46
CA GLU A 125 20.96 -6.87 14.99
C GLU A 125 21.06 -6.72 13.47
N SER A 126 20.03 -7.13 12.72
CA SER A 126 19.94 -6.93 11.28
C SER A 126 19.54 -5.50 10.87
N CYS A 127 19.25 -4.62 11.84
CA CYS A 127 18.92 -3.22 11.61
C CYS A 127 20.16 -2.34 11.82
N ASP A 128 20.38 -1.35 10.95
CA ASP A 128 21.45 -0.37 11.13
C ASP A 128 21.18 0.55 12.33
N CYS A 129 19.92 0.97 12.52
CA CYS A 129 19.50 1.85 13.60
C CYS A 129 18.03 1.58 13.99
N LEU A 130 17.83 0.54 14.80
CA LEU A 130 16.53 0.19 15.36
C LEU A 130 15.91 1.38 16.11
N GLN A 131 14.74 1.84 15.68
CA GLN A 131 14.01 2.89 16.40
C GLN A 131 13.18 2.35 17.55
N GLY A 132 12.53 1.22 17.32
CA GLY A 132 11.50 0.72 18.20
C GLY A 132 10.80 -0.51 17.67
N PHE A 133 9.83 -0.96 18.46
CA PHE A 133 9.02 -2.12 18.19
C PHE A 133 7.56 -1.72 18.07
N GLN A 134 6.86 -2.36 17.15
CA GLN A 134 5.40 -2.28 17.04
C GLN A 134 4.83 -3.66 17.37
N LEU A 135 3.98 -3.78 18.38
CA LEU A 135 3.30 -5.03 18.71
C LEU A 135 1.82 -4.95 18.36
N THR A 136 1.35 -5.87 17.53
CA THR A 136 -0.08 -6.06 17.25
C THR A 136 -0.60 -7.26 18.03
N HIS A 137 -1.57 -7.04 18.93
CA HIS A 137 -2.12 -8.08 19.78
C HIS A 137 -3.56 -7.79 20.23
N SER A 138 -4.22 -8.80 20.80
CA SER A 138 -5.57 -8.64 21.39
C SER A 138 -5.51 -8.74 22.91
N LEU A 139 -6.30 -7.91 23.59
CA LEU A 139 -6.44 -7.90 25.04
C LEU A 139 -7.49 -8.91 25.55
N GLY A 140 -8.40 -9.37 24.69
CA GLY A 140 -9.45 -10.31 25.06
C GLY A 140 -8.97 -11.76 25.14
N GLY A 141 -8.12 -12.18 24.20
CA GLY A 141 -7.63 -13.56 24.09
C GLY A 141 -6.49 -13.89 25.06
N GLY A 142 -6.31 -15.15 25.43
CA GLY A 142 -5.27 -15.56 26.41
C GLY A 142 -3.83 -15.44 25.88
N THR A 143 -3.60 -15.77 24.62
CA THR A 143 -2.28 -15.69 23.98
C THR A 143 -1.88 -14.22 23.72
N GLY A 144 -2.72 -13.47 23.00
CA GLY A 144 -2.43 -12.08 22.68
C GLY A 144 -2.24 -11.21 23.92
N SER A 145 -3.05 -11.43 24.95
CA SER A 145 -2.98 -10.65 26.19
C SER A 145 -1.81 -11.12 27.07
N GLY A 146 -1.75 -12.41 27.42
CA GLY A 146 -0.76 -12.97 28.34
C GLY A 146 0.65 -13.00 27.78
N MET A 147 0.84 -13.68 26.64
CA MET A 147 2.14 -13.80 25.98
C MET A 147 2.59 -12.44 25.41
N GLY A 148 1.67 -11.68 24.80
CA GLY A 148 1.99 -10.35 24.28
C GLY A 148 2.52 -9.41 25.36
N THR A 149 1.86 -9.34 26.52
CA THR A 149 2.35 -8.48 27.61
C THR A 149 3.65 -8.97 28.24
N LEU A 150 3.89 -10.29 28.31
CA LEU A 150 5.17 -10.84 28.74
C LEU A 150 6.31 -10.41 27.81
N MET A 151 6.09 -10.50 26.49
CA MET A 151 7.08 -10.07 25.49
C MET A 151 7.42 -8.58 25.64
N ILE A 152 6.42 -7.71 25.82
CA ILE A 152 6.65 -6.26 26.00
C ILE A 152 7.57 -6.02 27.19
N SER A 153 7.27 -6.62 28.34
CA SER A 153 8.07 -6.44 29.56
C SER A 153 9.52 -6.88 29.35
N LYS A 154 9.73 -8.04 28.71
CA LYS A 154 11.07 -8.57 28.43
C LYS A 154 11.84 -7.74 27.41
N ILE A 155 11.18 -7.27 26.36
CA ILE A 155 11.81 -6.40 25.36
C ILE A 155 12.18 -5.04 25.99
N ARG A 156 11.35 -4.51 26.90
CA ARG A 156 11.65 -3.26 27.62
C ARG A 156 12.84 -3.41 28.57
N GLU A 157 13.03 -4.59 29.17
CA GLU A 157 14.23 -4.90 29.97
C GLU A 157 15.52 -4.87 29.11
N GLU A 158 15.48 -5.39 27.88
CA GLU A 158 16.66 -5.46 26.99
C GLU A 158 16.90 -4.17 26.20
N TYR A 159 15.84 -3.48 25.80
CA TYR A 159 15.86 -2.31 24.93
C TYR A 159 15.13 -1.11 25.59
N PRO A 160 15.62 -0.60 26.74
CA PRO A 160 14.92 0.43 27.51
C PRO A 160 14.82 1.78 26.78
N ASP A 161 15.79 2.10 25.91
CA ASP A 161 15.86 3.36 25.18
C ASP A 161 15.10 3.35 23.84
N ARG A 162 14.46 2.22 23.50
CA ARG A 162 13.71 2.06 22.24
C ARG A 162 12.22 2.27 22.48
N ILE A 163 11.56 2.91 21.52
CA ILE A 163 10.12 3.18 21.59
C ILE A 163 9.36 1.86 21.45
N MET A 164 8.43 1.62 22.36
CA MET A 164 7.52 0.47 22.33
C MET A 164 6.10 0.95 22.06
N ASN A 165 5.61 0.66 20.85
CA ASN A 165 4.25 0.97 20.42
C ASN A 165 3.41 -0.29 20.32
N THR A 166 2.15 -0.22 20.73
CA THR A 166 1.23 -1.35 20.66
C THR A 166 -0.06 -1.00 19.94
N PHE A 167 -0.54 -1.91 19.09
CA PHE A 167 -1.86 -1.91 18.48
C PHE A 167 -2.69 -2.97 19.19
N SER A 168 -3.48 -2.51 20.16
CA SER A 168 -4.17 -3.39 21.10
C SER A 168 -5.66 -3.39 20.80
N VAL A 169 -6.17 -4.56 20.41
CA VAL A 169 -7.61 -4.76 20.20
C VAL A 169 -8.30 -4.94 21.56
N MET A 170 -9.15 -3.99 21.91
CA MET A 170 -9.94 -3.97 23.14
C MET A 170 -11.12 -4.93 23.03
N PRO A 171 -11.42 -5.73 24.09
CA PRO A 171 -12.58 -6.61 24.08
C PRO A 171 -13.90 -5.82 24.13
N SER A 172 -14.97 -6.41 23.61
CA SER A 172 -16.32 -5.84 23.72
C SER A 172 -17.34 -6.92 24.12
N PRO A 173 -18.19 -6.64 25.13
CA PRO A 173 -19.22 -7.57 25.60
C PRO A 173 -20.35 -7.80 24.59
N LYS A 174 -20.47 -6.97 23.55
CA LYS A 174 -21.49 -7.10 22.49
C LYS A 174 -21.02 -7.95 21.31
N VAL A 175 -19.73 -8.23 21.24
CA VAL A 175 -19.09 -8.85 20.07
C VAL A 175 -18.48 -10.20 20.41
N SER A 176 -18.04 -10.42 21.65
CA SER A 176 -17.41 -11.66 22.07
C SER A 176 -18.25 -12.44 23.07
N ASP A 177 -18.27 -13.76 22.90
CA ASP A 177 -18.89 -14.72 23.82
C ASP A 177 -17.96 -15.14 24.97
N THR A 178 -16.73 -14.62 25.01
CA THR A 178 -15.73 -15.01 26.03
C THR A 178 -15.95 -14.25 27.33
N VAL A 179 -16.43 -14.97 28.36
CA VAL A 179 -16.77 -14.39 29.67
C VAL A 179 -15.56 -13.83 30.43
N VAL A 180 -14.35 -14.31 30.14
CA VAL A 180 -13.11 -13.96 30.86
C VAL A 180 -12.34 -12.78 30.26
N GLU A 181 -12.82 -12.17 29.17
CA GLU A 181 -12.13 -11.03 28.54
C GLU A 181 -11.89 -9.84 29.47
N PRO A 182 -12.83 -9.43 30.35
CA PRO A 182 -12.57 -8.32 31.25
C PRO A 182 -11.41 -8.60 32.21
N TYR A 183 -11.22 -9.86 32.62
CA TYR A 183 -10.08 -10.27 33.45
C TYR A 183 -8.77 -10.16 32.67
N ASN A 184 -8.73 -10.72 31.46
CA ASN A 184 -7.54 -10.67 30.61
C ASN A 184 -7.14 -9.23 30.28
N ALA A 185 -8.11 -8.39 29.90
CA ALA A 185 -7.85 -6.99 29.59
C ALA A 185 -7.39 -6.20 30.82
N THR A 186 -7.99 -6.39 31.99
CA THR A 186 -7.56 -5.67 33.21
C THR A 186 -6.10 -6.00 33.56
N LEU A 187 -5.73 -7.28 33.49
CA LEU A 187 -4.37 -7.73 33.79
C LEU A 187 -3.37 -7.23 32.73
N SER A 188 -3.74 -7.25 31.47
CA SER A 188 -2.88 -6.77 30.40
C SER A 188 -2.72 -5.26 30.38
N VAL A 189 -3.78 -4.48 30.65
CA VAL A 189 -3.70 -3.01 30.68
C VAL A 189 -2.72 -2.55 31.75
N HIS A 190 -2.66 -3.22 32.91
CA HIS A 190 -1.65 -2.93 33.92
C HIS A 190 -0.22 -3.05 33.37
N GLN A 191 0.07 -4.12 32.62
CA GLN A 191 1.37 -4.33 31.98
C GLN A 191 1.65 -3.34 30.85
N LEU A 192 0.62 -2.96 30.07
CA LEU A 192 0.77 -1.98 28.99
C LEU A 192 1.12 -0.59 29.53
N VAL A 193 0.44 -0.13 30.58
CA VAL A 193 0.69 1.18 31.19
C VAL A 193 2.11 1.31 31.73
N GLU A 194 2.70 0.22 32.23
CA GLU A 194 4.05 0.24 32.79
C GLU A 194 5.17 0.09 31.76
N ASN A 195 4.93 -0.68 30.69
CA ASN A 195 6.01 -1.12 29.79
C ASN A 195 5.91 -0.57 28.35
N THR A 196 4.83 0.13 27.98
CA THR A 196 4.66 0.72 26.64
C THR A 196 4.77 2.24 26.69
N ASP A 197 5.32 2.82 25.62
CA ASP A 197 5.39 4.27 25.47
C ASP A 197 4.10 4.81 24.82
N GLU A 198 3.52 4.03 23.88
CA GLU A 198 2.25 4.35 23.23
C GLU A 198 1.40 3.09 23.01
N THR A 199 0.11 3.19 23.32
CA THR A 199 -0.88 2.13 23.06
C THR A 199 -2.03 2.70 22.23
N TYR A 200 -2.19 2.17 21.01
CA TYR A 200 -3.33 2.41 20.14
C TYR A 200 -4.45 1.45 20.53
N CYS A 201 -5.47 1.97 21.19
CA CYS A 201 -6.65 1.20 21.56
C CYS A 201 -7.61 1.09 20.38
N ILE A 202 -7.77 -0.12 19.84
CA ILE A 202 -8.70 -0.42 18.76
C ILE A 202 -9.95 -1.06 19.37
N ASP A 203 -11.09 -0.37 19.33
CA ASP A 203 -12.33 -0.85 19.93
C ASP A 203 -13.14 -1.75 18.97
N ASN A 204 -13.30 -3.01 19.35
CA ASN A 204 -14.13 -3.98 18.62
C ASN A 204 -15.60 -3.56 18.53
N GLU A 205 -16.13 -2.89 19.55
CA GLU A 205 -17.51 -2.41 19.50
C GLU A 205 -17.67 -1.32 18.45
N ALA A 206 -16.76 -0.34 18.43
CA ALA A 206 -16.78 0.73 17.44
C ALA A 206 -16.61 0.20 16.02
N LEU A 207 -15.71 -0.78 15.80
CA LEU A 207 -15.55 -1.45 14.52
C LEU A 207 -16.85 -2.15 14.08
N LYS A 208 -17.49 -2.90 14.99
CA LYS A 208 -18.77 -3.56 14.69
C LYS A 208 -19.91 -2.56 14.54
N ALA A 209 -19.91 -1.44 15.26
CA ALA A 209 -20.93 -0.40 15.15
C ALA A 209 -20.83 0.35 13.81
N PHE A 210 -19.62 0.61 13.33
CA PHE A 210 -19.38 1.10 11.98
C PHE A 210 -19.96 0.11 10.96
N LEU A 211 -19.58 -1.17 11.04
CA LEU A 211 -20.13 -2.23 10.18
C LEU A 211 -21.66 -2.40 10.34
N HIS A 212 -22.22 -2.23 11.54
CA HIS A 212 -23.65 -2.34 11.83
C HIS A 212 -24.44 -1.18 11.24
N TRP A 213 -23.89 0.03 11.18
CA TRP A 213 -24.54 1.11 10.43
C TRP A 213 -24.67 0.73 8.95
N PHE A 214 -23.65 0.08 8.40
CA PHE A 214 -23.64 -0.43 7.03
C PHE A 214 -24.51 -1.69 6.81
N THR A 215 -24.65 -2.57 7.80
CA THR A 215 -25.33 -3.88 7.66
C THR A 215 -26.69 -3.98 8.36
N GLY A 216 -27.03 -3.03 9.24
CA GLY A 216 -28.17 -3.12 10.16
C GLY A 216 -29.21 -2.01 10.04
N GLU A 217 -28.84 -0.80 9.57
CA GLU A 217 -29.80 0.32 9.38
C GLU A 217 -29.87 0.88 7.96
N GLY A 218 -29.29 0.20 6.96
CA GLY A 218 -29.65 0.41 5.56
C GLY A 218 -28.50 0.47 4.58
N MET A 219 -27.79 -0.66 4.41
CA MET A 219 -27.55 -1.12 3.05
C MET A 219 -27.78 -2.63 2.92
N ASP A 220 -28.57 -3.04 1.93
CA ASP A 220 -28.65 -4.45 1.51
C ASP A 220 -27.33 -4.86 0.84
N GLU A 221 -26.97 -6.14 0.88
CA GLU A 221 -25.74 -6.66 0.24
C GLU A 221 -25.74 -6.38 -1.28
N MET A 222 -26.94 -6.27 -1.89
CA MET A 222 -27.12 -5.81 -3.27
C MET A 222 -26.78 -4.33 -3.49
N GLU A 223 -26.96 -3.47 -2.49
CA GLU A 223 -26.60 -2.05 -2.58
C GLU A 223 -25.08 -1.83 -2.51
N PHE A 224 -24.32 -2.78 -1.96
CA PHE A 224 -22.86 -2.80 -2.11
C PHE A 224 -22.43 -3.10 -3.54
N THR A 225 -23.07 -4.08 -4.19
CA THR A 225 -22.83 -4.37 -5.62
C THR A 225 -23.28 -3.21 -6.51
N GLU A 226 -24.37 -2.53 -6.15
CA GLU A 226 -24.84 -1.34 -6.85
C GLU A 226 -23.92 -0.14 -6.62
N ALA A 227 -23.40 0.07 -5.40
CA ALA A 227 -22.42 1.12 -5.11
C ALA A 227 -21.08 0.86 -5.82
N GLU A 228 -20.64 -0.40 -5.90
CA GLU A 228 -19.48 -0.82 -6.69
C GLU A 228 -19.73 -0.58 -8.19
N SER A 229 -20.91 -0.96 -8.70
CA SER A 229 -21.31 -0.69 -10.09
C SER A 229 -21.32 0.82 -10.38
N ASN A 230 -21.95 1.62 -9.52
CA ASN A 230 -22.03 3.07 -9.67
C ASN A 230 -20.65 3.73 -9.61
N MET A 231 -19.75 3.24 -8.75
CA MET A 231 -18.36 3.69 -8.71
C MET A 231 -17.62 3.33 -10.00
N ASN A 232 -17.79 2.11 -10.51
CA ASN A 232 -17.18 1.69 -11.77
C ASN A 232 -17.75 2.44 -12.98
N ASP A 233 -19.05 2.72 -12.99
CA ASP A 233 -19.72 3.52 -14.02
C ASP A 233 -19.22 4.97 -13.96
N LEU A 234 -19.07 5.53 -12.77
CA LEU A 234 -18.50 6.87 -12.59
C LEU A 234 -17.04 6.93 -13.06
N VAL A 235 -16.23 5.93 -12.72
CA VAL A 235 -14.84 5.83 -13.20
C VAL A 235 -14.82 5.72 -14.73
N ALA A 236 -15.71 4.94 -15.32
CA ALA A 236 -15.82 4.81 -16.78
C ALA A 236 -16.26 6.13 -17.43
N GLU A 237 -17.20 6.87 -16.83
CA GLU A 237 -17.58 8.21 -17.30
C GLU A 237 -16.40 9.18 -17.25
N TYR A 238 -15.66 9.22 -16.15
CA TYR A 238 -14.47 10.08 -16.05
C TYR A 238 -13.37 9.70 -17.04
N GLN A 239 -13.18 8.41 -17.30
CA GLN A 239 -12.26 7.92 -18.34
C GLN A 239 -12.73 8.36 -19.73
N GLN A 240 -14.04 8.23 -20.02
CA GLN A 240 -14.60 8.70 -21.29
C GLN A 240 -14.49 10.22 -21.45
N TYR A 241 -14.69 11.01 -20.40
CA TYR A 241 -14.46 12.46 -20.46
C TYR A 241 -12.98 12.81 -20.65
N GLN A 242 -12.06 12.05 -20.05
CA GLN A 242 -10.63 12.23 -20.33
C GLN A 242 -10.32 11.89 -21.78
N GLU A 243 -10.78 10.76 -22.30
CA GLU A 243 -10.58 10.37 -23.70
C GLU A 243 -11.26 11.34 -24.67
N ALA A 244 -12.46 11.83 -24.35
CA ALA A 244 -13.20 12.79 -25.15
C ALA A 244 -12.51 14.16 -25.15
N ASN A 245 -12.07 14.68 -24.00
CA ASN A 245 -11.30 15.92 -23.92
C ASN A 245 -9.98 15.79 -24.67
N ILE A 246 -9.28 14.66 -24.56
CA ILE A 246 -8.06 14.41 -25.33
C ILE A 246 -8.38 14.38 -26.84
N SER A 247 -9.49 13.75 -27.25
CA SER A 247 -9.89 13.70 -28.66
C SER A 247 -10.39 15.03 -29.22
N GLU A 248 -10.99 15.88 -28.38
CA GLU A 248 -11.41 17.24 -28.75
C GLU A 248 -10.18 18.16 -28.83
N GLU A 249 -9.26 18.08 -27.87
CA GLU A 249 -7.98 18.80 -27.91
C GLU A 249 -7.12 18.36 -29.13
N GLU A 250 -7.06 17.06 -29.44
CA GLU A 250 -6.37 16.56 -30.65
C GLU A 250 -7.07 17.02 -31.93
N ARG A 251 -8.40 17.11 -31.94
CA ARG A 251 -9.16 17.56 -33.12
C ARG A 251 -9.04 19.08 -33.33
N ASP A 252 -9.06 19.86 -32.26
CA ASP A 252 -8.82 21.31 -32.31
C ASP A 252 -7.37 21.60 -32.75
N PHE A 253 -6.39 20.84 -32.22
CA PHE A 253 -4.99 20.97 -32.63
C PHE A 253 -4.78 20.63 -34.12
N HIS A 254 -5.44 19.57 -34.63
CA HIS A 254 -5.37 19.24 -36.05
C HIS A 254 -6.10 20.26 -36.94
N SER A 255 -7.19 20.88 -36.47
CA SER A 255 -7.82 21.97 -37.25
C SER A 255 -6.98 23.24 -37.26
N GLU A 256 -6.27 23.56 -36.17
CA GLU A 256 -5.33 24.68 -36.14
C GLU A 256 -4.13 24.41 -37.07
N GLU A 257 -3.60 23.18 -37.11
CA GLU A 257 -2.55 22.79 -38.06
C GLU A 257 -3.03 22.85 -39.52
N GLU A 258 -4.25 22.42 -39.83
CA GLU A 258 -4.82 22.51 -41.20
C GLU A 258 -5.06 23.97 -41.62
N GLU A 259 -5.51 24.85 -40.72
CA GLU A 259 -5.67 26.29 -41.01
C GLU A 259 -4.30 26.99 -41.21
N GLU A 260 -3.27 26.64 -40.44
CA GLU A 260 -1.90 27.16 -40.66
C GLU A 260 -1.29 26.68 -41.99
N GLU A 261 -1.52 25.43 -42.39
CA GLU A 261 -1.06 24.91 -43.70
C GLU A 261 -1.79 25.60 -44.87
N GLU A 262 -3.10 25.85 -44.77
CA GLU A 262 -3.85 26.59 -45.80
C GLU A 262 -3.39 28.06 -45.90
N GLU A 263 -3.10 28.73 -44.78
CA GLU A 263 -2.54 30.10 -44.79
C GLU A 263 -1.13 30.14 -45.40
N GLU A 264 -0.27 29.15 -45.12
CA GLU A 264 1.06 29.05 -45.76
C GLU A 264 0.96 28.80 -47.28
N GLU A 265 0.02 27.97 -47.74
CA GLU A 265 -0.22 27.75 -49.17
C GLU A 265 -0.77 29.00 -49.88
N GLU A 266 -1.68 29.76 -49.25
CA GLU A 266 -2.17 31.03 -49.79
C GLU A 266 -1.05 32.10 -49.85
N GLU A 267 -0.18 32.18 -48.84
CA GLU A 267 0.98 33.08 -48.87
C GLU A 267 2.01 32.67 -49.94
N GLU A 268 2.22 31.37 -50.19
CA GLU A 268 3.07 30.88 -51.28
C GLU A 268 2.46 31.20 -52.67
N GLU A 269 1.16 31.03 -52.86
CA GLU A 269 0.47 31.40 -54.11
C GLU A 269 0.53 32.91 -54.38
N ASP A 270 0.30 33.75 -53.36
CA ASP A 270 0.43 35.21 -53.47
C ASP A 270 1.88 35.61 -53.81
N HIS A 271 2.87 34.95 -53.22
CA HIS A 271 4.29 35.16 -53.53
C HIS A 271 4.66 34.67 -54.94
N GLU A 272 4.03 33.62 -55.47
CA GLU A 272 4.19 33.17 -56.85
C GLU A 272 3.50 34.13 -57.84
N GLU A 273 2.30 34.64 -57.55
CA GLU A 273 1.62 35.64 -58.38
C GLU A 273 2.43 36.94 -58.44
N ASP A 274 2.94 37.43 -57.30
CA ASP A 274 3.80 38.62 -57.25
C ASP A 274 5.10 38.42 -58.05
N ARG A 275 5.70 37.22 -57.98
CA ARG A 275 6.87 36.85 -58.78
C ARG A 275 6.53 36.82 -60.28
N TRP A 276 5.38 36.29 -60.65
CA TRP A 276 4.93 36.20 -62.04
C TRP A 276 4.61 37.58 -62.64
N HIS A 277 4.02 38.47 -61.83
CA HIS A 277 3.78 39.87 -62.19
C HIS A 277 5.09 40.67 -62.34
N ALA A 278 6.07 40.44 -61.46
CA ALA A 278 7.40 41.04 -61.57
C ALA A 278 8.18 40.59 -62.81
N GLU A 279 8.04 39.31 -63.23
CA GLU A 279 8.66 38.80 -64.45
C GLU A 279 8.05 39.39 -65.72
N ARG A 280 6.73 39.64 -65.75
CA ARG A 280 6.04 40.23 -66.90
C ARG A 280 6.30 41.72 -67.12
N GLU A 281 6.66 42.47 -66.08
CA GLU A 281 7.11 43.86 -66.27
C GLU A 281 8.53 43.97 -66.86
N SER A 282 9.29 42.86 -66.88
CA SER A 282 10.64 42.82 -67.44
C SER A 282 10.71 42.51 -68.95
N ASP A 283 9.63 41.97 -69.54
CA ASP A 283 9.56 41.65 -70.97
C ASP A 283 8.83 42.75 -71.76
N GLY A 284 9.63 43.64 -72.36
CA GLY A 284 9.17 44.71 -73.25
C GLY A 284 8.51 44.21 -74.56
N PRO A 285 7.82 45.11 -75.30
CA PRO A 285 6.85 44.72 -76.32
C PRO A 285 7.47 44.09 -77.57
N ILE A 286 6.87 42.96 -77.98
CA ILE A 286 7.16 42.18 -79.20
C ILE A 286 6.78 43.00 -80.45
N ARG A 287 7.75 43.27 -81.33
CA ARG A 287 7.55 43.91 -82.64
C ARG A 287 6.96 42.93 -83.65
N GLU A 288 5.78 43.24 -84.19
CA GLU A 288 5.21 42.60 -85.38
C GLU A 288 6.10 42.87 -86.63
N GLN A 289 6.59 41.81 -87.27
CA GLN A 289 7.16 41.86 -88.61
C GLN A 289 6.03 41.70 -89.64
N GLN A 290 5.74 42.75 -90.41
CA GLN A 290 5.00 42.64 -91.67
C GLN A 290 6.01 42.58 -92.82
N ASP A 291 5.99 41.46 -93.55
CA ASP A 291 6.68 41.29 -94.82
C ASP A 291 5.93 41.98 -95.96
N GLY A 292 6.70 42.64 -96.85
CA GLY A 292 6.34 42.78 -98.26
C GLY A 292 6.33 44.20 -98.80
N PHE A 293 7.46 44.63 -99.42
CA PHE A 293 7.58 45.00 -100.84
C PHE A 293 8.83 45.88 -101.07
N SER A 294 9.75 45.39 -101.91
CA SER A 294 10.69 46.18 -102.72
C SER A 294 9.94 46.82 -103.92
N PRO A 295 10.53 47.63 -104.84
CA PRO A 295 11.91 48.17 -104.93
C PRO A 295 12.00 49.64 -105.47
N ILE A 296 13.24 50.08 -105.76
CA ILE A 296 13.68 51.15 -106.71
C ILE A 296 13.65 52.58 -106.12
N ASN A 297 14.72 53.39 -106.09
CA ASN A 297 15.89 53.57 -106.97
C ASN A 297 17.11 54.05 -106.15
#